data_AF-A0AAN0UDR3-F1
#
_entry.id   AF-A0AAN0UDR3-F1
#
_cell.length_a   1.000
_cell.length_b   1.000
_cell.length_c   1.000
_cell.angle_alpha   90.00
_cell.angle_beta   90.00
_cell.angle_gamma   90.00
#
_symmetry.space_group_name_H-M   'P 1'
#
loop_
_entity.id
_entity.type
_entity.pdbx_description
1 polymer ?
#
loop_
_entity_poly.entity_id
_entity_poly.type
_entity_poly.pdbx_seq_one_letter_code
_entity_poly.pdbx_strand_id
1 'polypeptide(L)'
;MIESIPMIVLLGAFSGAIFGRYYRPVFVFLYDKVYILLKGLLTNPFLSIVSMLFAIASVFLFALWGNVFSLVISDENWVYFYRPYFVGILVGVFLLRLSSENKF
;
A
#
# COMPACT_ATOMS: atom_id res chain seq x y z
N MET A 1 -1.97 -1.68 25.05
CA MET A 1 -2.52 -1.10 23.81
C MET A 1 -1.97 0.30 23.62
N ILE A 2 -1.61 0.69 22.40
CA ILE A 2 -1.25 2.07 22.07
C ILE A 2 -2.55 2.86 21.91
N GLU A 3 -2.68 3.92 22.70
CA GLU A 3 -3.84 4.84 22.65
C GLU A 3 -3.48 6.21 22.07
N SER A 4 -2.18 6.50 21.93
CA SER A 4 -1.70 7.76 21.37
C SER A 4 -1.95 7.80 19.86
N ILE A 5 -2.97 8.55 19.44
CA ILE A 5 -3.33 8.76 18.03
C ILE A 5 -2.12 9.19 17.18
N PRO A 6 -1.28 10.18 17.58
CA PRO A 6 -0.11 10.56 16.80
C PRO A 6 0.87 9.40 16.59
N MET A 7 1.07 8.57 17.61
CA MET A 7 1.96 7.42 17.53
C MET A 7 1.43 6.37 16.56
N ILE A 8 0.11 6.10 16.58
CA ILE A 8 -0.55 5.18 15.65
C ILE A 8 -0.45 5.68 14.21
N VAL A 9 -0.61 6.99 13.99
CA VAL A 9 -0.49 7.62 12.67
C VAL A 9 0.93 7.47 12.13
N LEU A 10 1.95 7.73 12.95
CA LEU A 10 3.35 7.54 12.55
C LEU A 10 3.64 6.06 12.27
N LEU A 11 3.15 5.15 13.11
CA LEU A 11 3.30 3.71 12.91
C LEU A 11 2.71 3.26 11.57
N GLY A 12 1.51 3.74 11.25
CA GLY A 12 0.85 3.51 9.96
C GLY A 12 1.68 4.03 8.80
N ALA A 13 2.10 5.30 8.84
CA ALA A 13 2.89 5.91 7.78
C ALA A 13 4.23 5.19 7.53
N PHE A 14 4.98 4.88 8.59
CA PHE A 14 6.26 4.17 8.48
C PHE A 14 6.09 2.75 7.98
N SER A 15 5.13 2.01 8.54
CA SER A 15 4.85 0.63 8.10
C SER A 15 4.40 0.59 6.64
N GLY A 16 3.57 1.55 6.22
CA GLY A 16 3.16 1.73 4.83
C GLY A 16 4.35 2.03 3.92
N ALA A 17 5.25 2.93 4.31
CA ALA A 17 6.43 3.26 3.52
C ALA A 17 7.39 2.06 3.35
N ILE A 18 7.60 1.29 4.42
CA ILE A 18 8.37 0.06 4.38
C ILE A 18 7.71 -0.95 3.44
N PHE A 19 6.40 -1.15 3.57
CA PHE A 19 5.64 -2.08 2.74
C PHE A 19 5.70 -1.68 1.26
N GLY A 20 5.42 -0.41 0.94
CA GLY A 20 5.50 0.11 -0.43
C GLY A 20 6.91 -0.01 -1.03
N ARG A 21 7.95 0.07 -0.19
CA ARG A 21 9.34 -0.15 -0.60
C ARG A 21 9.59 -1.61 -1.01
N TYR A 22 9.24 -2.58 -0.16
CA TYR A 22 9.52 -3.99 -0.41
C TYR A 22 8.59 -4.61 -1.47
N TYR A 23 7.33 -4.21 -1.49
CA TYR A 23 6.33 -4.71 -2.43
C TYR A 23 6.21 -3.85 -3.70
N ARG A 24 7.19 -2.96 -3.94
CA ARG A 24 7.25 -2.14 -5.17
C ARG A 24 6.98 -2.92 -6.46
N PRO A 25 7.49 -4.15 -6.69
CA PRO A 25 7.20 -4.90 -7.91
C PRO A 25 5.70 -5.15 -8.14
N VAL A 26 4.93 -5.32 -7.07
CA VAL A 26 3.47 -5.48 -7.10
C VAL A 26 2.78 -4.16 -7.50
N PHE A 27 3.32 -3.03 -7.06
CA PHE A 27 2.77 -1.70 -7.32
C PHE A 27 3.29 -1.01 -8.58
N VAL A 28 4.47 -1.35 -9.10
CA VAL A 28 5.03 -0.79 -10.35
C VAL A 28 4.18 -1.22 -11.55
N PHE A 29 3.62 -2.43 -11.51
CA PHE A 29 2.64 -2.88 -12.49
C PHE A 29 1.40 -1.98 -12.52
N LEU A 30 1.01 -1.45 -11.37
CA LEU A 30 -0.05 -0.45 -11.26
C LEU A 30 0.44 0.89 -11.79
N TYR A 31 1.55 1.44 -11.26
CA TYR A 31 1.95 2.84 -11.45
C TYR A 31 2.47 3.20 -12.85
N ASP A 32 3.26 2.33 -13.49
CA ASP A 32 3.89 2.63 -14.78
C ASP A 32 2.93 2.44 -15.96
N LYS A 33 1.83 1.71 -15.72
CA LYS A 33 0.78 1.46 -16.70
C LYS A 33 -0.58 1.99 -16.29
N VAL A 34 -0.75 2.74 -15.19
CA VAL A 34 -2.06 3.20 -14.67
C VAL A 34 -2.94 3.75 -15.78
N TYR A 35 -2.37 4.56 -16.67
CA TYR A 35 -3.13 5.19 -17.76
C TYR A 35 -3.60 4.18 -18.83
N ILE A 36 -2.81 3.15 -19.11
CA ILE A 36 -3.13 2.04 -20.03
C ILE A 36 -4.02 1.01 -19.34
N LEU A 37 -3.84 0.79 -18.03
CA LEU A 37 -4.59 -0.14 -17.20
C LEU A 37 -5.99 0.38 -16.89
N LEU A 38 -6.20 1.67 -16.59
CA LEU A 38 -7.53 2.26 -16.44
C LEU A 38 -8.30 2.24 -17.75
N LYS A 39 -7.64 2.62 -18.85
CA LYS A 39 -8.23 2.58 -20.19
C LYS A 39 -8.50 1.13 -20.61
N GLY A 40 -7.62 0.19 -20.25
CA GLY A 40 -7.80 -1.25 -20.46
C GLY A 40 -8.85 -1.89 -19.54
N LEU A 41 -9.02 -1.41 -18.31
CA LEU A 41 -10.00 -1.93 -17.34
C LEU A 41 -11.43 -1.67 -17.80
N LEU A 42 -11.66 -0.46 -18.28
CA LEU A 42 -12.97 -0.01 -18.77
C LEU A 42 -13.36 -0.68 -20.09
N THR A 43 -12.39 -1.29 -20.79
CA THR A 43 -12.59 -1.81 -22.15
C THR A 43 -12.33 -3.31 -22.27
N ASN A 44 -11.65 -3.94 -21.30
CA ASN A 44 -11.13 -5.30 -21.45
C ASN A 44 -11.32 -6.14 -20.16
N PRO A 45 -12.22 -7.15 -20.17
CA PRO A 45 -12.57 -7.92 -18.97
C PRO A 45 -11.40 -8.72 -18.38
N PHE A 46 -10.41 -9.11 -19.20
CA PHE A 46 -9.21 -9.79 -18.72
C PHE A 46 -8.36 -8.90 -17.78
N LEU A 47 -8.18 -7.63 -18.14
CA LEU A 47 -7.43 -6.68 -17.30
C LEU A 47 -8.19 -6.33 -16.01
N SER A 48 -9.53 -6.31 -16.06
CA SER A 48 -10.37 -6.19 -14.87
C SER A 48 -10.15 -7.34 -13.88
N ILE A 49 -10.17 -8.60 -14.35
CA ILE A 49 -9.91 -9.78 -13.51
C ILE A 49 -8.51 -9.72 -12.90
N VAL A 50 -7.49 -9.39 -13.69
CA VAL A 50 -6.11 -9.25 -13.19
C VAL A 50 -6.03 -8.15 -12.12
N SER A 51 -6.68 -7.01 -12.32
CA SER A 51 -6.70 -5.94 -11.31
C SER A 51 -7.43 -6.32 -10.03
N MET A 52 -8.52 -7.09 -10.12
CA MET A 52 -9.21 -7.66 -8.97
C MET A 52 -8.30 -8.61 -8.20
N LEU A 53 -7.58 -9.51 -8.89
CA LEU A 53 -6.62 -10.41 -8.26
C LEU A 53 -5.50 -9.64 -7.53
N PHE A 54 -5.01 -8.54 -8.13
CA PHE A 54 -4.03 -7.67 -7.48
C PHE A 54 -4.59 -6.92 -6.26
N ALA A 55 -5.84 -6.44 -6.34
CA ALA A 55 -6.51 -5.81 -5.20
C ALA A 55 -6.71 -6.82 -4.05
N ILE A 56 -7.17 -8.03 -4.36
CA ILE A 56 -7.33 -9.12 -3.39
C ILE A 56 -5.98 -9.46 -2.75
N ALA A 57 -4.92 -9.62 -3.55
CA ALA A 57 -3.58 -9.88 -3.04
C ALA A 57 -3.07 -8.75 -2.14
N SER A 58 -3.30 -7.49 -2.51
CA SER A 58 -2.90 -6.33 -1.69
C SER A 58 -3.66 -6.27 -0.38
N VAL A 59 -4.98 -6.52 -0.39
CA VAL A 59 -5.81 -6.57 0.83
C VAL A 59 -5.40 -7.74 1.72
N PHE A 60 -5.10 -8.90 1.13
CA PHE A 60 -4.64 -10.08 1.87
C PHE A 60 -3.28 -9.82 2.54
N LEU A 61 -2.32 -9.25 1.81
CA LEU A 61 -1.03 -8.87 2.37
C LEU A 61 -1.17 -7.80 3.45
N PHE A 62 -2.07 -6.83 3.27
CA PHE A 62 -2.41 -5.86 4.31
C PHE A 62 -3.01 -6.53 5.55
N ALA A 63 -3.91 -7.50 5.39
CA ALA A 63 -4.51 -8.22 6.52
C ALA A 63 -3.45 -9.04 7.29
N LEU A 64 -2.55 -9.71 6.58
CA LEU A 64 -1.41 -10.42 7.19
C LEU A 64 -0.48 -9.47 7.95
N TRP A 65 -0.17 -8.32 7.35
CA TRP A 65 0.67 -7.29 7.97
C TRP A 65 -0.03 -6.62 9.15
N GLY A 66 -1.33 -6.37 9.03
CA GLY A 66 -2.19 -5.80 10.06
C GLY A 66 -2.35 -6.70 11.27
N ASN A 67 -2.35 -8.02 11.10
CA ASN A 67 -2.35 -8.96 12.23
C ASN A 67 -1.14 -8.81 13.16
N VAL A 68 -0.01 -8.26 12.68
CA VAL A 68 1.13 -7.93 13.54
C VAL A 68 0.78 -6.80 14.51
N PHE A 69 -0.07 -5.87 14.07
CA PHE A 69 -0.45 -4.68 14.82
C PHE A 69 -1.76 -4.82 15.61
N SER A 70 -2.55 -5.88 15.38
CA SER A 70 -3.80 -6.15 16.13
C SER A 70 -3.55 -6.42 17.62
N LEU A 71 -2.36 -6.88 17.98
CA LEU A 71 -1.94 -7.03 19.39
C LEU A 71 -1.65 -5.68 20.08
N VAL A 72 -1.46 -4.62 19.29
CA VAL A 72 -0.93 -3.34 19.77
C VAL A 72 -1.96 -2.22 19.63
N ILE A 73 -2.79 -2.25 18.58
CA ILE A 73 -3.79 -1.25 18.23
C ILE A 73 -5.18 -1.79 18.56
N SER A 74 -5.98 -1.01 19.30
CA SER A 74 -7.39 -1.33 19.57
C SER A 74 -8.25 -1.18 18.33
N ASP A 75 -9.32 -1.98 18.25
CA ASP A 75 -10.32 -1.98 17.16
C ASP A 75 -10.82 -0.57 16.81
N GLU A 76 -11.03 0.26 17.83
CA GLU A 76 -11.50 1.65 17.72
C GLU A 76 -10.49 2.57 17.01
N ASN A 77 -9.20 2.27 17.11
CA ASN A 77 -8.11 3.13 16.64
C ASN A 77 -7.53 2.71 15.29
N TRP A 78 -8.00 1.59 14.71
CA TRP A 78 -7.55 1.12 13.39
C TRP A 78 -7.73 2.14 12.28
N VAL A 79 -8.71 3.04 12.42
CA VAL A 79 -8.95 4.12 11.46
C VAL A 79 -7.75 5.04 11.29
N TYR A 80 -7.03 5.29 12.39
CA TYR A 80 -5.86 6.15 12.43
C TYR A 80 -4.60 5.44 11.93
N PHE A 81 -4.64 4.12 11.77
CA PHE A 81 -3.56 3.32 11.22
C PHE A 81 -3.70 3.12 9.70
N TYR A 82 -4.89 2.71 9.21
CA TYR A 82 -5.04 2.34 7.79
C TYR A 82 -4.85 3.55 6.85
N ARG A 83 -5.38 4.72 7.21
CA ARG A 83 -5.30 5.93 6.37
C ARG A 83 -3.84 6.31 6.08
N PRO A 84 -3.00 6.54 7.11
CA PRO A 84 -1.59 6.85 6.88
C PRO A 84 -0.80 5.65 6.32
N TYR A 85 -1.22 4.41 6.56
CA TYR A 85 -0.59 3.24 5.94
C TYR A 85 -0.66 3.27 4.41
N PHE A 86 -1.84 3.50 3.82
CA PHE A 86 -1.97 3.57 2.36
C PHE A 86 -1.23 4.78 1.77
N VAL A 87 -1.22 5.92 2.46
CA VAL A 87 -0.41 7.08 2.07
C VAL A 87 1.09 6.74 2.13
N GLY A 88 1.51 6.04 3.19
CA GLY A 88 2.87 5.55 3.36
C GLY A 88 3.31 4.66 2.20
N ILE A 89 2.45 3.75 1.73
CA ILE A 89 2.74 2.90 0.56
C ILE A 89 3.09 3.77 -0.66
N LEU A 90 2.29 4.79 -0.96
CA LEU A 90 2.54 5.70 -2.08
C LEU A 90 3.90 6.39 -1.94
N VAL A 91 4.22 6.87 -0.73
CA VAL A 91 5.52 7.49 -0.41
C VAL A 91 6.67 6.49 -0.59
N GLY A 92 6.54 5.26 -0.09
CA GLY A 92 7.56 4.21 -0.21
C GLY A 92 7.83 3.81 -1.66
N VAL A 93 6.79 3.73 -2.48
CA VAL A 93 6.90 3.49 -3.93
C VAL A 93 7.59 4.67 -4.63
N PHE A 94 7.22 5.91 -4.29
CA PHE A 94 7.76 7.12 -4.91
C PHE A 94 9.24 7.37 -4.55
N LEU A 95 9.63 7.19 -3.29
CA LEU A 95 11.02 7.34 -2.85
C LEU A 95 11.98 6.38 -3.56
N LEU A 96 11.52 5.17 -3.88
CA LEU A 96 12.33 4.21 -4.65
C LEU A 96 12.51 4.61 -6.11
N ARG A 97 11.56 5.33 -6.71
CA ARG A 97 11.68 5.86 -8.06
C ARG A 97 12.79 6.90 -8.13
N LEU A 98 12.78 7.87 -7.21
CA LEU A 98 13.85 8.87 -7.09
C LEU A 98 15.22 8.21 -6.87
N SER A 99 15.26 7.15 -6.05
CA SER A 99 16.50 6.39 -5.82
C SER A 99 16.97 5.58 -7.04
N SER A 100 16.08 5.17 -7.95
CA SER A 100 16.48 4.46 -9.17
C SER A 100 16.83 5.41 -10.33
N GLU A 101 16.23 6.59 -10.37
CA GLU A 101 16.54 7.63 -11.38
C GLU A 101 17.90 8.30 -11.12
N ASN A 102 18.36 8.39 -9.87
CA ASN A 102 19.70 8.89 -9.50
C ASN A 102 20.87 7.92 -9.77
N LYS A 103 20.66 6.83 -10.52
CA LYS A 103 21.71 5.85 -10.88
C LYS A 103 22.27 6.01 -12.30
N PHE A 104 22.03 7.14 -12.96
CA PHE A 104 22.62 7.49 -14.25
C PHE A 104 23.40 8.79 -14.18
#